data_AF-A0A955EVJ1-F1
#
_entry.id   AF-A0A955EVJ1-F1
#
_cell.length_a   1.000
_cell.length_b   1.000
_cell.length_c   1.000
_cell.angle_alpha   90.00
_cell.angle_beta   90.00
_cell.angle_gamma   90.00
#
_symmetry.space_group_name_H-M   'P 1'
#
loop_
_entity.id
_entity.type
_entity.pdbx_description
1 polymer ?
#
loop_
_entity_poly.entity_id
_entity_poly.type
_entity_poly.pdbx_seq_one_letter_code
_entity_poly.pdbx_strand_id
1 'polypeptide(L)'
;KEGEHVEVPMPDGGSVWIRRLDESMHDPRDKVAAERLLREDRDDHSRFLTGLFYFNPDTPPMADEMHVADEPLWNMPLSRLRPDAAALDAINESLR
;
A
#
# COMPACT_ATOMS: atom_id res chain seq x y z
N LYS A 1 -19.70 9.00 15.67
CA LYS A 1 -18.84 9.90 16.47
C LYS A 1 -17.45 9.29 16.66
N GLU A 2 -16.36 10.02 16.50
CA GLU A 2 -15.00 9.52 16.79
C GLU A 2 -14.93 8.81 18.16
N GLY A 3 -14.22 7.67 18.23
CA GLY A 3 -14.12 6.83 19.43
C GLY A 3 -15.33 5.94 19.76
N GLU A 4 -16.35 5.89 18.90
CA GLU A 4 -17.53 5.05 19.11
C GLU A 4 -17.22 3.56 18.84
N HIS A 5 -17.68 2.71 19.76
CA HIS A 5 -17.57 1.26 19.66
C HIS A 5 -18.93 0.66 19.32
N VAL A 6 -18.94 -0.34 18.46
CA VAL A 6 -20.14 -1.10 18.09
C VAL A 6 -19.90 -2.57 18.41
N GLU A 7 -20.81 -3.16 19.19
CA GLU A 7 -20.87 -4.60 19.38
C GLU A 7 -21.60 -5.24 18.19
N VAL A 8 -20.96 -6.23 17.57
CA VAL A 8 -21.50 -6.97 16.43
C VAL A 8 -21.63 -8.44 16.84
N PRO A 9 -22.87 -8.99 16.90
CA PRO A 9 -23.07 -10.39 17.21
C PRO A 9 -22.63 -11.27 16.04
N MET A 10 -22.01 -12.41 16.35
CA MET A 10 -21.55 -13.40 15.37
C MET A 10 -22.49 -14.62 15.30
N PRO A 11 -22.54 -15.32 14.16
CA PRO A 11 -23.41 -16.49 13.98
C PRO A 11 -23.14 -17.66 14.93
N ASP A 12 -21.95 -17.73 15.51
CA ASP A 12 -21.54 -18.75 16.49
C ASP A 12 -21.98 -18.43 17.93
N GLY A 13 -22.66 -17.31 18.14
CA GLY A 13 -23.11 -16.83 19.45
C GLY A 13 -22.08 -15.95 20.17
N GLY A 14 -20.93 -15.66 19.55
CA GLY A 14 -19.96 -14.68 20.05
C GLY A 14 -20.34 -13.23 19.74
N SER A 15 -19.55 -12.29 20.26
CA SER A 15 -19.64 -10.86 19.95
C SER A 15 -18.26 -10.32 19.60
N VAL A 16 -18.20 -9.40 18.63
CA VAL A 16 -16.99 -8.65 18.26
C VAL A 16 -17.22 -7.17 18.49
N TRP A 17 -16.23 -6.49 19.05
CA TRP A 17 -16.27 -5.05 19.28
C TRP A 17 -15.49 -4.31 18.21
N ILE A 18 -16.17 -3.50 17.41
CA ILE A 18 -15.55 -2.66 16.39
C ILE A 18 -15.39 -1.25 16.94
N ARG A 19 -14.16 -0.73 16.99
CA ARG A 19 -13.87 0.65 17.39
C ARG A 19 -13.42 1.43 16.16
N ARG A 20 -13.98 2.63 15.97
CA ARG A 20 -13.42 3.59 15.01
C ARG A 20 -12.26 4.35 15.65
N LEU A 21 -11.14 4.42 14.93
CA LEU A 21 -10.00 5.27 15.29
C LEU A 21 -10.40 6.74 15.32
N ASP A 22 -9.82 7.47 16.25
CA ASP A 22 -9.94 8.93 16.37
C ASP A 22 -8.56 9.59 16.41
N GLU A 23 -8.51 10.88 16.07
CA GLU A 23 -7.27 11.65 15.96
C GLU A 23 -6.49 11.78 17.28
N SER A 24 -7.12 11.47 18.42
CA SER A 24 -6.47 11.52 19.73
C SER A 24 -5.76 10.22 20.12
N MET A 25 -6.02 9.11 19.41
CA MET A 25 -5.46 7.80 19.76
C MET A 25 -4.00 7.64 19.34
N HIS A 26 -3.61 8.19 18.18
CA HIS A 26 -2.23 8.17 17.68
C HIS A 26 -2.06 9.16 16.52
N ASP A 27 -0.79 9.51 16.22
CA ASP A 27 -0.45 10.21 14.98
C ASP A 27 -0.33 9.19 13.83
N PRO A 28 -1.14 9.30 12.75
CA PRO A 28 -1.08 8.38 11.61
C PRO A 28 0.21 8.50 10.79
N ARG A 29 1.11 9.44 11.10
CA ARG A 29 2.46 9.52 10.50
C ARG A 29 3.52 8.78 11.32
N ASP A 30 3.19 8.33 12.53
CA ASP A 30 4.06 7.50 13.37
C ASP A 30 3.72 6.02 13.18
N LYS A 31 4.56 5.33 12.41
CA LYS A 31 4.43 3.90 12.14
C LYS A 31 4.45 3.06 13.42
N VAL A 32 5.32 3.41 14.37
CA VAL A 32 5.50 2.65 15.61
C VAL A 32 4.26 2.82 16.51
N ALA A 33 3.72 4.04 16.58
CA ALA A 33 2.48 4.29 17.32
C ALA A 33 1.29 3.50 16.72
N ALA A 34 1.16 3.47 15.39
CA ALA A 34 0.12 2.70 14.71
C ALA A 34 0.24 1.18 14.96
N GLU A 35 1.45 0.63 14.89
CA GLU A 35 1.71 -0.78 15.18
C GLU A 35 1.44 -1.12 16.65
N ARG A 36 1.82 -0.24 17.58
CA ARG A 36 1.55 -0.41 19.00
C ARG A 36 0.05 -0.44 19.27
N LEU A 37 -0.69 0.51 18.73
CA LEU A 37 -2.13 0.62 18.89
C LEU A 37 -2.87 -0.64 18.40
N LEU A 38 -2.47 -1.18 17.24
CA LEU A 38 -3.02 -2.43 16.70
C LEU A 38 -2.78 -3.64 17.60
N ARG A 39 -1.61 -3.71 18.25
CA ARG A 39 -1.28 -4.82 19.16
C ARG A 39 -2.03 -4.72 20.47
N GLU A 40 -1.99 -3.56 21.13
CA GLU A 40 -2.64 -3.32 22.42
C GLU A 40 -4.16 -3.56 22.37
N ASP A 41 -4.85 -3.08 21.33
CA ASP A 41 -6.31 -3.24 21.26
C ASP A 41 -6.73 -4.69 20.92
N ARG A 42 -5.90 -5.40 20.16
CA ARG A 42 -6.11 -6.83 19.87
C ARG A 42 -5.88 -7.70 21.10
N ASP A 43 -4.74 -7.55 21.75
CA ASP A 43 -4.28 -8.45 22.81
C ASP A 43 -5.02 -8.19 24.13
N ASP A 44 -5.21 -6.92 24.50
CA ASP A 44 -5.76 -6.59 25.83
C ASP A 44 -7.29 -6.47 25.83
N HIS A 45 -7.91 -6.25 24.66
CA HIS A 45 -9.32 -5.85 24.60
C HIS A 45 -10.18 -6.66 23.63
N SER A 46 -9.60 -7.55 22.82
CA SER A 46 -10.33 -8.32 21.79
C SER A 46 -11.20 -7.44 20.89
N ARG A 47 -10.71 -6.22 20.61
CA ARG A 47 -11.40 -5.22 19.79
C ARG A 47 -10.76 -5.14 18.41
N PHE A 48 -11.60 -4.84 17.42
CA PHE A 48 -11.19 -4.60 16.05
C PHE A 48 -11.22 -3.09 15.78
N LEU A 49 -10.04 -2.53 15.55
CA LEU A 49 -9.90 -1.14 15.14
C LEU A 49 -10.26 -0.98 13.66
N THR A 50 -10.84 0.16 13.31
CA THR A 50 -11.19 0.54 11.94
C THR A 50 -10.87 2.02 11.70
N GLY A 51 -10.34 2.36 10.52
CA GLY A 51 -9.96 3.73 10.18
C GLY A 51 -8.58 3.82 9.53
N LEU A 52 -7.97 5.01 9.61
CA LEU A 52 -6.63 5.27 9.11
C LEU A 52 -5.58 4.92 10.17
N PHE A 53 -4.82 3.85 9.94
CA PHE A 53 -3.76 3.42 10.86
C PHE A 53 -2.45 4.16 10.60
N TYR A 54 -2.00 4.21 9.36
CA TYR A 54 -0.71 4.80 9.02
C TYR A 54 -0.73 5.35 7.59
N PHE A 55 -0.08 6.48 7.40
CA PHE A 55 0.14 7.10 6.09
C PHE A 55 1.48 7.82 6.06
N ASN A 56 2.30 7.50 5.06
CA ASN A 56 3.54 8.21 4.78
C ASN A 56 3.45 8.96 3.45
N PRO A 57 3.29 10.30 3.45
CA PRO A 57 3.25 11.09 2.22
C PRO A 57 4.60 11.16 1.50
N ASP A 58 5.71 10.88 2.21
CA ASP A 58 7.06 11.03 1.68
C ASP A 58 7.56 9.76 0.96
N THR A 59 6.77 8.68 0.96
CA THR A 59 7.10 7.46 0.20
C THR A 59 6.90 7.70 -1.29
N PRO A 60 7.95 7.56 -2.11
CA PRO A 60 7.82 7.74 -3.55
C PRO A 60 6.90 6.68 -4.16
N PRO A 61 6.19 7.00 -5.25
CA PRO A 61 5.47 6.01 -6.04
C PRO A 61 6.37 4.86 -6.49
N MET A 62 5.86 3.64 -6.44
CA MET A 62 6.61 2.44 -6.88
C MET A 62 7.09 2.53 -8.33
N ALA A 63 6.36 3.23 -9.20
CA ALA A 63 6.75 3.46 -10.58
C ALA A 63 8.06 4.26 -10.69
N ASP A 64 8.25 5.25 -9.81
CA ASP A 64 9.45 6.08 -9.77
C ASP A 64 10.65 5.27 -9.25
N GLU A 65 10.42 4.47 -8.20
CA GLU A 65 11.45 3.55 -7.66
C GLU A 65 11.90 2.51 -8.69
N MET A 66 10.97 2.00 -9.50
CA MET A 66 11.25 1.02 -10.55
C MET A 66 11.78 1.64 -11.85
N HIS A 67 11.94 2.96 -11.90
CA HIS A 67 12.31 3.69 -13.12
C HIS A 67 11.42 3.32 -14.32
N VAL A 68 10.12 3.17 -14.08
CA VAL A 68 9.15 2.89 -15.15
C VAL A 68 9.13 4.08 -16.10
N ALA A 69 9.17 3.79 -17.41
CA ALA A 69 9.12 4.83 -18.42
C ALA A 69 7.80 5.62 -18.35
N ASP A 70 7.88 6.95 -18.57
CA ASP A 70 6.72 7.85 -18.56
C ASP A 70 5.66 7.48 -19.61
N GLU A 71 6.12 7.02 -20.78
CA GLU A 71 5.26 6.63 -21.88
C GLU A 71 5.00 5.12 -21.85
N PRO A 72 3.73 4.68 -21.80
CA PRO A 72 3.41 3.27 -21.81
C PRO A 72 3.63 2.67 -23.20
N LEU A 73 4.13 1.43 -23.26
CA LEU A 73 4.47 0.75 -24.52
C LEU A 73 3.30 0.67 -25.52
N TRP A 74 2.05 0.55 -25.05
CA TRP A 74 0.88 0.46 -25.92
C TRP A 74 0.59 1.75 -26.70
N ASN A 75 1.08 2.89 -26.21
CA ASN A 75 0.92 4.19 -26.86
C ASN A 75 2.05 4.49 -27.86
N MET A 76 3.12 3.68 -27.87
CA MET A 76 4.26 3.89 -28.76
C MET A 76 4.00 3.32 -30.16
N PRO A 77 4.47 3.99 -31.22
CA PRO A 77 4.39 3.45 -32.58
C PRO A 77 5.30 2.22 -32.76
N LEU A 78 4.90 1.30 -33.65
CA LEU A 78 5.63 0.06 -33.92
C LEU A 78 7.09 0.29 -34.32
N SER A 79 7.38 1.39 -35.03
CA SER A 79 8.74 1.78 -35.44
C SER A 79 9.67 2.07 -34.27
N ARG A 80 9.15 2.38 -33.08
CA ARG A 80 9.91 2.66 -31.86
C ARG A 80 10.00 1.44 -30.93
N LEU A 81 9.01 0.54 -31.01
CA LEU A 81 8.99 -0.73 -30.28
C LEU A 81 9.90 -1.79 -30.90
N ARG A 82 10.21 -1.65 -32.20
CA ARG A 82 11.02 -2.60 -32.95
C ARG A 82 12.31 -1.92 -33.46
N PRO A 83 13.50 -2.31 -32.96
CA PRO A 83 14.77 -1.90 -33.55
C PRO A 83 14.86 -2.31 -35.02
N ASP A 84 15.61 -1.54 -35.81
CA ASP A 84 15.93 -1.95 -37.18
C ASP A 84 16.91 -3.15 -37.19
N ALA A 85 17.06 -3.78 -38.34
CA ALA A 85 17.92 -4.96 -38.48
C ALA A 85 19.39 -4.64 -38.14
N ALA A 86 19.85 -3.43 -38.51
CA ALA A 86 21.23 -3.01 -38.27
C ALA A 86 21.54 -2.85 -36.77
N ALA A 87 20.60 -2.35 -35.98
CA ALA A 87 20.72 -2.25 -34.53
C ALA A 87 20.84 -3.64 -33.87
N LEU A 88 20.09 -4.62 -34.36
CA LEU A 88 20.18 -6.00 -33.86
C LEU A 88 21.54 -6.63 -34.21
N ASP A 89 22.03 -6.42 -35.44
CA ASP A 89 23.33 -6.92 -35.87
C ASP A 89 24.47 -6.35 -35.02
N ALA A 90 24.44 -5.05 -34.73
CA ALA A 90 25.43 -4.39 -33.87
C ALA A 90 25.43 -4.95 -32.43
N ILE A 91 24.26 -5.23 -31.86
CA ILE A 91 24.16 -5.85 -30.52
C ILE A 91 24.78 -7.25 -30.54
N ASN A 92 24.44 -8.07 -31.53
CA ASN A 92 25.00 -9.42 -31.65
C ASN A 92 26.52 -9.42 -31.83
N GLU A 93 27.07 -8.44 -32.55
CA GLU A 93 28.51 -8.27 -32.70
C GLU A 93 29.18 -7.88 -31.37
N SER A 94 28.55 -7.01 -30.57
CA SER A 94 29.08 -6.59 -29.27
C SER A 94 29.12 -7.70 -28.20
N LEU A 95 28.38 -8.79 -28.41
CA LEU A 95 28.28 -9.94 -27.50
C LEU A 95 29.14 -11.14 -27.94
N ARG A 96 29.91 -11.02 -29.03
CA ARG A 96 30.88 -12.02 -29.49
C ARG A 96 32.26 -11.78 -28.90
#